data_AF-A0A414P1U7-F1
#
_entry.id   AF-A0A414P1U7-F1
#
_cell.length_a   1.000
_cell.length_b   1.000
_cell.length_c   1.000
_cell.angle_alpha   90.00
_cell.angle_beta   90.00
_cell.angle_gamma   90.00
#
_symmetry.space_group_name_H-M   'P 1'
#
loop_
_entity.id
_entity.type
_entity.pdbx_description
1 polymer ?
#
loop_
_entity_poly.entity_id
_entity_poly.type
_entity_poly.pdbx_seq_one_letter_code
_entity_poly.pdbx_strand_id
1 'polypeptide(L)'
;YQRDEIAGTYYAQAREYLAESGRFNSEDPIRYKTNYYVYCSNNPLNFIDTLGLKENACNNDSVDIPKEIEKISSSLRNVSLVERFTELTISGRLDSILEIFGFEKDASGVYHVRQTAWQKYFGYNDLYDWFFDAATDMKRKKFPFTTESGEKYIIWMWKGDYINLGVGAETGIYYGGEPHWKTGVEKALPMKLNVSYKGEEIINYKPTQEQWWITGFYPPIQSADADDIKVEGEIDFKNAPEEVWQAFYNKYGKSKKYEKMFEFDTLNKVVIYTW
;
A
#
# COMPACT_ATOMS: atom_id res chain seq x y z
N TYR A 1 -13.58 -11.95 -3.31
CA TYR A 1 -13.58 -12.24 -4.75
C TYR A 1 -14.34 -11.16 -5.45
N GLN A 2 -13.64 -10.34 -6.23
CA GLN A 2 -14.24 -9.33 -7.09
C GLN A 2 -14.20 -9.83 -8.53
N ARG A 3 -15.31 -9.79 -9.26
CA ARG A 3 -15.37 -10.29 -10.64
C ARG A 3 -14.91 -9.22 -11.61
N ASP A 4 -13.98 -9.57 -12.51
CA ASP A 4 -13.66 -8.75 -13.69
C ASP A 4 -14.57 -9.19 -14.84
N GLU A 5 -15.50 -8.30 -15.24
CA GLU A 5 -16.46 -8.59 -16.31
C GLU A 5 -15.84 -8.55 -17.71
N ILE A 6 -14.69 -7.90 -17.89
CA ILE A 6 -14.00 -7.76 -19.17
C ILE A 6 -13.08 -8.97 -19.40
N ALA A 7 -12.33 -9.37 -18.37
CA ALA A 7 -11.38 -10.47 -18.45
C ALA A 7 -11.99 -11.84 -18.12
N GLY A 8 -13.20 -11.88 -17.55
CA GLY A 8 -13.86 -13.14 -17.15
C GLY A 8 -13.20 -13.83 -15.95
N THR A 9 -12.39 -13.11 -15.19
CA THR A 9 -11.61 -13.62 -14.04
C THR A 9 -12.26 -13.21 -12.71
N TYR A 10 -11.82 -13.84 -11.62
CA TYR A 10 -12.16 -13.43 -10.27
C TYR A 10 -10.90 -13.03 -9.50
N TYR A 11 -10.85 -11.82 -9.00
CA TYR A 11 -9.76 -11.33 -8.17
C TYR A 11 -9.84 -11.93 -6.75
N ALA A 12 -8.84 -12.73 -6.41
CA ALA A 12 -8.64 -13.39 -5.12
C ALA A 12 -7.49 -12.69 -4.37
N GLN A 13 -7.53 -11.36 -4.28
CA GLN A 13 -6.53 -10.57 -3.59
C GLN A 13 -5.11 -10.73 -4.16
N ALA A 14 -4.32 -11.72 -3.73
CA ALA A 14 -2.95 -11.89 -4.23
C ALA A 14 -2.88 -12.39 -5.68
N ARG A 15 -3.94 -13.00 -6.20
CA ARG A 15 -3.97 -13.61 -7.54
C ARG A 15 -5.33 -13.47 -8.21
N GLU A 16 -5.34 -13.60 -9.54
CA GLU A 16 -6.58 -13.77 -10.29
C GLU A 16 -6.90 -15.24 -10.49
N TYR A 17 -8.13 -15.63 -10.18
CA TYR A 17 -8.67 -16.95 -10.42
C TYR A 17 -9.42 -17.01 -11.75
N LEU A 18 -9.00 -17.94 -12.61
CA LEU A 18 -9.64 -18.26 -13.88
C LEU A 18 -10.72 -19.32 -13.64
N ALA A 19 -11.98 -18.90 -13.57
CA ALA A 19 -13.08 -19.83 -13.32
C ALA A 19 -13.25 -20.88 -14.42
N GLU A 20 -12.95 -20.54 -15.67
CA GLU A 20 -13.03 -21.48 -16.81
C GLU A 20 -12.03 -22.63 -16.72
N SER A 21 -10.84 -22.37 -16.17
CA SER A 21 -9.76 -23.37 -16.07
C SER A 21 -9.60 -23.95 -14.66
N GLY A 22 -10.29 -23.38 -13.67
CA GLY A 22 -10.23 -23.85 -12.28
C GLY A 22 -8.90 -23.57 -11.58
N ARG A 23 -8.14 -22.56 -12.02
CA ARG A 23 -6.76 -22.29 -11.58
C ARG A 23 -6.47 -20.81 -11.45
N PHE A 24 -5.38 -20.46 -10.77
CA PHE A 24 -4.88 -19.09 -10.77
C PHE A 24 -4.21 -18.75 -12.12
N ASN A 25 -4.29 -17.47 -12.51
CA ASN A 25 -3.66 -16.91 -13.70
C ASN A 25 -2.16 -16.61 -13.50
N SER A 26 -1.68 -16.66 -12.26
CA SER A 26 -0.30 -16.40 -11.87
C SER A 26 0.21 -17.43 -10.86
N GLU A 27 1.53 -17.58 -10.80
CA GLU A 27 2.18 -18.41 -9.79
C GLU A 27 1.90 -17.89 -8.38
N ASP A 28 1.69 -18.82 -7.44
CA ASP A 28 1.66 -18.57 -6.01
C ASP A 28 2.95 -17.85 -5.57
N PRO A 29 2.83 -16.60 -5.07
CA PRO A 29 3.98 -15.84 -4.62
C PRO A 29 4.77 -16.50 -3.48
N ILE A 30 4.13 -17.34 -2.66
CA ILE A 30 4.80 -18.07 -1.57
C ILE A 30 5.59 -19.27 -2.12
N ARG A 31 5.30 -19.72 -3.36
CA ARG A 31 5.96 -20.85 -4.05
C ARG A 31 6.13 -22.10 -3.19
N TYR A 32 5.10 -22.40 -2.42
CA TYR A 32 5.16 -23.41 -1.38
C TYR A 32 5.12 -24.88 -1.86
N LYS A 33 4.61 -25.14 -3.07
CA LYS A 33 4.47 -26.50 -3.64
C LYS A 33 4.89 -26.55 -5.10
N THR A 34 5.02 -27.74 -5.67
CA THR A 34 5.44 -27.95 -7.06
C THR A 34 4.52 -27.32 -8.13
N ASN A 35 3.23 -27.09 -7.83
CA ASN A 35 2.29 -26.48 -8.77
C ASN A 35 1.70 -25.18 -8.20
N TYR A 36 2.24 -24.05 -8.66
CA TYR A 36 1.95 -22.72 -8.13
C TYR A 36 0.61 -22.14 -8.60
N TYR A 37 -0.21 -22.86 -9.38
CA TYR A 37 -1.44 -22.31 -9.96
C TYR A 37 -2.71 -22.99 -9.42
N VAL A 38 -2.59 -23.91 -8.46
CA VAL A 38 -3.72 -24.71 -7.97
C VAL A 38 -4.64 -23.87 -7.09
N TYR A 39 -5.95 -23.97 -7.33
CA TYR A 39 -6.97 -23.39 -6.47
C TYR A 39 -7.47 -24.44 -5.47
N CYS A 40 -7.41 -24.14 -4.16
CA CYS A 40 -8.00 -24.97 -3.10
C CYS A 40 -7.65 -26.47 -3.15
N SER A 41 -6.43 -26.85 -3.54
CA SER A 41 -6.03 -28.26 -3.74
C SER A 41 -6.98 -29.03 -4.69
N ASN A 42 -7.55 -28.36 -5.69
CA ASN A 42 -8.61 -28.88 -6.57
C ASN A 42 -9.91 -29.30 -5.84
N ASN A 43 -10.18 -28.76 -4.65
CA ASN A 43 -11.39 -29.03 -3.88
C ASN A 43 -12.18 -27.74 -3.56
N PRO A 44 -12.70 -27.05 -4.60
CA PRO A 44 -13.37 -25.75 -4.47
C PRO A 44 -14.76 -25.82 -3.82
N LEU A 45 -15.35 -27.01 -3.68
CA LEU A 45 -16.64 -27.19 -3.01
C LEU A 45 -16.52 -27.15 -1.48
N ASN A 46 -15.36 -27.53 -0.95
CA ASN A 46 -15.13 -27.60 0.50
C ASN A 46 -14.23 -26.46 1.02
N PHE A 47 -13.46 -25.81 0.14
CA PHE A 47 -12.49 -24.80 0.54
C PHE A 47 -12.58 -23.52 -0.30
N ILE A 48 -12.30 -22.40 0.35
CA ILE A 48 -12.25 -21.08 -0.26
C ILE A 48 -10.89 -20.47 0.07
N ASP A 49 -10.10 -20.11 -0.95
CA ASP A 49 -8.83 -19.41 -0.76
C ASP A 49 -9.13 -17.91 -0.57
N THR A 50 -9.20 -17.45 0.67
CA THR A 50 -9.62 -16.08 0.97
C THR A 50 -8.59 -15.01 0.64
N LEU A 51 -7.34 -15.39 0.34
CA LEU A 51 -6.24 -14.45 0.09
C LEU A 51 -5.58 -14.67 -1.28
N GLY A 52 -6.01 -15.69 -2.02
CA GLY A 52 -5.29 -16.17 -3.18
C GLY A 52 -3.90 -16.71 -2.80
N LEU A 53 -3.71 -17.20 -1.58
CA LEU A 53 -2.44 -17.69 -1.03
C LEU A 53 -2.61 -18.93 -0.14
N LYS A 54 -3.84 -19.38 0.06
CA LYS A 54 -4.17 -20.49 0.97
C LYS A 54 -4.60 -21.70 0.17
N GLU A 55 -3.91 -22.81 0.41
CA GLU A 55 -4.34 -24.10 -0.14
C GLU A 55 -4.98 -25.04 0.88
N ASN A 56 -5.02 -24.69 2.17
CA ASN A 56 -5.23 -25.70 3.21
C ASN A 56 -6.68 -26.17 3.28
N ALA A 57 -6.87 -27.42 2.83
CA ALA A 57 -7.83 -28.30 3.45
C ALA A 57 -7.54 -28.40 4.96
N CYS A 58 -8.57 -28.27 5.78
CA CYS A 58 -8.50 -28.55 7.20
C CYS A 58 -8.08 -30.02 7.42
N ASN A 59 -6.80 -30.26 7.76
CA ASN A 59 -6.30 -31.10 8.85
C ASN A 59 -4.93 -31.73 8.53
N ASN A 60 -4.04 -31.61 9.52
CA ASN A 60 -2.85 -32.41 9.86
C ASN A 60 -2.19 -33.19 8.72
N ASP A 61 -1.12 -32.65 8.15
CA ASP A 61 0.21 -33.24 8.32
C ASP A 61 1.30 -32.38 7.65
N SER A 62 2.25 -31.98 8.51
CA SER A 62 3.58 -31.41 8.29
C SER A 62 3.96 -30.98 6.87
N VAL A 63 3.92 -29.68 6.69
CA VAL A 63 4.96 -28.99 5.92
C VAL A 63 5.61 -28.02 6.89
N ASP A 64 6.94 -28.04 6.96
CA ASP A 64 7.74 -27.15 7.79
C ASP A 64 7.68 -25.71 7.26
N ILE A 65 6.54 -25.07 7.47
CA ILE A 65 6.48 -23.63 7.69
C ILE A 65 7.10 -23.41 9.08
N PRO A 66 8.04 -22.46 9.27
CA PRO A 66 8.63 -22.20 10.58
C PRO A 66 7.55 -22.19 11.66
N LYS A 67 7.71 -23.02 12.71
CA LYS A 67 6.75 -23.27 13.80
C LYS A 67 6.12 -22.02 14.43
N GLU A 68 6.72 -20.85 14.17
CA GLU A 68 6.21 -19.55 14.54
C GLU A 68 4.94 -19.16 13.77
N ILE A 69 4.83 -19.46 12.47
CA ILE A 69 3.72 -19.04 11.58
C ILE A 69 2.44 -19.84 11.83
N GLU A 70 2.56 -21.14 12.12
CA GLU A 70 1.41 -22.01 12.42
C GLU A 70 0.74 -21.65 13.76
N LYS A 71 1.52 -21.13 14.71
CA LYS A 71 1.04 -20.58 15.99
C LYS A 71 0.22 -19.30 15.80
N ILE A 72 0.46 -18.55 14.73
CA ILE A 72 -0.23 -17.29 14.38
C ILE A 72 -1.58 -17.63 13.74
N SER A 73 -1.57 -18.56 12.78
CA SER A 73 -2.74 -19.02 12.02
C SER A 73 -3.88 -19.57 12.89
N SER A 74 -3.57 -20.44 13.86
CA SER A 74 -4.56 -21.05 14.75
C SER A 74 -5.10 -20.13 15.85
N SER A 75 -4.39 -19.02 16.12
CA SER A 75 -4.77 -18.01 17.10
C SER A 75 -5.71 -16.94 16.55
N LEU A 76 -5.89 -16.87 15.22
CA LEU A 76 -6.54 -15.80 14.46
C LEU A 76 -8.07 -15.69 14.60
N ARG A 77 -8.66 -16.21 15.68
CA ARG A 77 -10.10 -16.09 15.97
C ARG A 77 -10.31 -15.41 17.32
N ASN A 78 -10.65 -14.12 17.28
CA ASN A 78 -11.11 -13.23 18.36
C ASN A 78 -10.04 -12.34 19.02
N VAL A 79 -10.10 -11.03 18.72
CA VAL A 79 -9.79 -9.80 19.51
C VAL A 79 -8.48 -9.71 20.34
N SER A 80 -7.62 -10.73 20.40
CA SER A 80 -6.21 -10.64 20.84
C SER A 80 -5.23 -10.58 19.65
N LEU A 81 -5.76 -10.30 18.46
CA LEU A 81 -5.05 -10.42 17.18
C LEU A 81 -4.19 -9.22 16.85
N VAL A 82 -4.62 -8.02 17.23
CA VAL A 82 -3.89 -6.79 16.98
C VAL A 82 -2.60 -6.79 17.78
N GLU A 83 -2.66 -6.99 19.10
CA GLU A 83 -1.45 -7.04 19.94
C GLU A 83 -0.46 -8.12 19.49
N ARG A 84 -0.95 -9.32 19.17
CA ARG A 84 -0.10 -10.41 18.72
C ARG A 84 0.47 -10.18 17.32
N PHE A 85 -0.29 -9.58 16.38
CA PHE A 85 0.24 -9.20 15.07
C PHE A 85 1.24 -8.06 15.17
N THR A 86 0.98 -7.04 15.98
CA THR A 86 1.94 -5.99 16.31
C THR A 86 3.24 -6.60 16.84
N GLU A 87 3.19 -7.52 17.81
CA GLU A 87 4.38 -8.24 18.29
C GLU A 87 5.11 -8.97 17.14
N LEU A 88 4.37 -9.60 16.24
CA LEU A 88 4.94 -10.33 15.11
C LEU A 88 5.57 -9.42 14.05
N THR A 89 4.97 -8.27 13.75
CA THR A 89 5.55 -7.24 12.88
C THR A 89 6.80 -6.62 13.52
N ILE A 90 6.73 -6.23 14.80
CA ILE A 90 7.88 -5.67 15.55
C ILE A 90 9.03 -6.69 15.61
N SER A 91 8.70 -7.97 15.86
CA SER A 91 9.69 -9.05 15.91
C SER A 91 10.26 -9.47 14.54
N GLY A 92 9.72 -8.94 13.43
CA GLY A 92 10.13 -9.28 12.06
C GLY A 92 9.60 -10.63 11.54
N ARG A 93 8.80 -11.35 12.33
CA ARG A 93 8.23 -12.66 11.95
C ARG A 93 7.23 -12.60 10.79
N LEU A 94 6.73 -11.41 10.46
CA LEU A 94 5.87 -11.17 9.31
C LEU A 94 6.62 -10.58 8.11
N ASP A 95 7.93 -10.33 8.22
CA ASP A 95 8.72 -9.66 7.17
C ASP A 95 8.64 -10.43 5.85
N SER A 96 8.74 -11.76 5.89
CA SER A 96 8.62 -12.60 4.70
C SER A 96 7.25 -12.51 4.01
N ILE A 97 6.18 -12.35 4.78
CA ILE A 97 4.82 -12.19 4.24
C ILE A 97 4.65 -10.78 3.67
N LEU A 98 5.09 -9.76 4.41
CA LEU A 98 5.06 -8.37 3.98
C LEU A 98 5.89 -8.15 2.70
N GLU A 99 7.06 -8.79 2.60
CA GLU A 99 7.91 -8.77 1.40
C GLU A 99 7.22 -9.36 0.17
N ILE A 100 6.49 -10.47 0.33
CA ILE A 100 5.70 -11.07 -0.75
C ILE A 100 4.63 -10.10 -1.25
N PHE A 101 4.03 -9.34 -0.34
CA PHE A 101 3.02 -8.34 -0.69
C PHE A 101 3.60 -7.02 -1.20
N GLY A 102 4.93 -6.91 -1.30
CA GLY A 102 5.59 -5.75 -1.88
C GLY A 102 5.99 -4.70 -0.86
N PHE A 103 6.02 -5.02 0.43
CA PHE A 103 6.65 -4.16 1.43
C PHE A 103 8.14 -4.47 1.56
N GLU A 104 8.92 -3.50 1.99
CA GLU A 104 10.31 -3.69 2.35
C GLU A 104 10.60 -2.93 3.64
N LYS A 105 11.38 -3.54 4.52
CA LYS A 105 11.77 -2.95 5.81
C LYS A 105 13.14 -2.34 5.67
N ASP A 106 13.28 -1.08 6.03
CA ASP A 106 14.57 -0.40 6.04
C ASP A 106 15.42 -0.80 7.27
N ALA A 107 16.66 -0.32 7.32
CA ALA A 107 17.57 -0.58 8.44
C ALA A 107 17.07 0.00 9.78
N SER A 108 16.14 0.95 9.74
CA SER A 108 15.52 1.59 10.91
C SER A 108 14.27 0.82 11.39
N GLY A 109 13.86 -0.22 10.66
CA GLY A 109 12.67 -1.02 10.96
C GLY A 109 11.36 -0.41 10.43
N VAL A 110 11.43 0.61 9.58
CA VAL A 110 10.29 1.25 8.92
C VAL A 110 9.92 0.45 7.68
N TYR A 111 8.63 0.18 7.48
CA TYR A 111 8.16 -0.46 6.25
C TYR A 111 7.83 0.58 5.18
N HIS A 112 8.23 0.28 3.95
CA HIS A 112 7.97 1.03 2.74
C HIS A 112 7.39 0.12 1.68
N VAL A 113 6.72 0.68 0.67
CA VAL A 113 6.20 -0.10 -0.46
C VAL A 113 7.18 -0.07 -1.62
N ARG A 114 7.41 -1.24 -2.22
CA ARG A 114 8.18 -1.43 -3.44
C ARG A 114 7.43 -0.86 -4.63
N GLN A 115 8.13 -0.02 -5.39
CA GLN A 115 7.57 0.64 -6.57
C GLN A 115 7.33 -0.31 -7.75
N THR A 116 7.94 -1.50 -7.74
CA THR A 116 7.83 -2.54 -8.79
C THR A 116 6.80 -3.63 -8.47
N ALA A 117 6.10 -3.53 -7.33
CA ALA A 117 5.20 -4.58 -6.88
C ALA A 117 4.05 -4.84 -7.86
N TRP A 118 3.53 -6.08 -7.82
CA TRP A 118 2.39 -6.61 -8.57
C TRP A 118 1.10 -5.74 -8.50
N GLN A 119 1.06 -4.80 -7.56
CA GLN A 119 0.14 -3.66 -7.45
C GLN A 119 0.04 -2.80 -8.73
N LYS A 120 1.06 -2.86 -9.61
CA LYS A 120 1.10 -2.25 -10.95
C LYS A 120 -0.11 -2.57 -11.84
N TYR A 121 -0.72 -3.75 -11.68
CA TYR A 121 -1.73 -4.25 -12.64
C TYR A 121 -3.18 -3.94 -12.27
N PHE A 122 -3.48 -3.52 -11.04
CA PHE A 122 -4.86 -3.58 -10.53
C PHE A 122 -5.40 -2.31 -9.88
N GLY A 123 -4.61 -1.23 -9.83
CA GLY A 123 -5.01 -0.01 -9.12
C GLY A 123 -5.25 -0.28 -7.62
N TYR A 124 -5.71 0.75 -6.90
CA TYR A 124 -6.00 0.63 -5.47
C TYR A 124 -7.31 -0.18 -5.28
N ASN A 125 -7.25 -1.46 -4.89
CA ASN A 125 -8.42 -2.32 -4.62
C ASN A 125 -8.18 -3.35 -3.48
N ASP A 126 -9.27 -3.74 -2.83
CA ASP A 126 -9.61 -4.84 -1.88
C ASP A 126 -8.53 -5.46 -0.97
N LEU A 127 -7.31 -5.73 -1.44
CA LEU A 127 -6.22 -6.20 -0.57
C LEU A 127 -5.67 -5.04 0.28
N TYR A 128 -5.65 -3.82 -0.27
CA TYR A 128 -5.37 -2.63 0.51
C TYR A 128 -6.40 -2.44 1.62
N ASP A 129 -7.68 -2.60 1.30
CA ASP A 129 -8.74 -2.58 2.31
C ASP A 129 -8.54 -3.73 3.31
N TRP A 130 -8.15 -4.95 2.90
CA TRP A 130 -7.86 -6.04 3.84
C TRP A 130 -6.67 -5.79 4.79
N PHE A 131 -5.58 -5.17 4.30
CA PHE A 131 -4.38 -4.91 5.11
C PHE A 131 -4.45 -3.59 5.88
N PHE A 132 -5.21 -2.61 5.39
CA PHE A 132 -5.22 -1.23 5.88
C PHE A 132 -6.60 -0.70 6.34
N ASP A 133 -7.76 -1.36 6.07
CA ASP A 133 -9.06 -1.01 6.73
C ASP A 133 -9.03 -1.26 8.23
N ALA A 134 -7.96 -1.88 8.71
CA ALA A 134 -7.72 -2.02 10.11
C ALA A 134 -7.30 -0.69 10.76
N ALA A 135 -7.06 0.42 10.04
CA ALA A 135 -6.65 1.68 10.68
C ALA A 135 -7.62 2.14 11.80
N THR A 136 -7.08 2.34 13.02
CA THR A 136 -7.91 2.72 14.18
C THR A 136 -8.28 4.21 14.14
N ASP A 137 -7.34 5.04 13.69
CA ASP A 137 -7.53 6.48 13.47
C ASP A 137 -6.74 6.94 12.24
N MET A 138 -7.45 7.46 11.23
CA MET A 138 -6.90 7.76 9.91
C MET A 138 -7.48 9.05 9.35
N LYS A 139 -6.60 9.94 8.89
CA LYS A 139 -7.00 11.12 8.14
C LYS A 139 -6.52 11.00 6.70
N ARG A 140 -7.28 11.60 5.77
CA ARG A 140 -6.97 11.61 4.34
C ARG A 140 -7.22 12.97 3.70
N LYS A 141 -6.39 13.35 2.73
CA LYS A 141 -6.57 14.56 1.91
C LYS A 141 -6.38 14.24 0.43
N LYS A 142 -7.27 14.80 -0.39
CA LYS A 142 -7.30 14.62 -1.84
C LYS A 142 -7.08 15.95 -2.54
N PHE A 143 -6.18 15.95 -3.53
CA PHE A 143 -5.81 17.11 -4.34
C PHE A 143 -5.95 16.77 -5.83
N PRO A 144 -7.19 16.71 -6.36
CA PRO A 144 -7.40 16.43 -7.78
C PRO A 144 -6.98 17.63 -8.64
N PHE A 145 -6.40 17.41 -9.81
CA PHE A 145 -6.08 18.45 -10.79
C PHE A 145 -6.18 17.89 -12.21
N THR A 146 -6.29 18.79 -13.19
CA THR A 146 -6.48 18.40 -14.59
C THR A 146 -5.51 19.18 -15.45
N THR A 147 -4.78 18.49 -16.32
CA THR A 147 -3.86 19.09 -17.30
C THR A 147 -4.62 19.89 -18.36
N GLU A 148 -3.90 20.70 -19.14
CA GLU A 148 -4.48 21.41 -20.28
C GLU A 148 -4.98 20.43 -21.35
N SER A 149 -4.27 19.31 -21.55
CA SER A 149 -4.69 18.19 -22.41
C SER A 149 -5.95 17.44 -21.91
N GLY A 150 -6.42 17.72 -20.69
CA GLY A 150 -7.61 17.10 -20.11
C GLY A 150 -7.35 15.82 -19.31
N GLU A 151 -6.10 15.41 -19.14
CA GLU A 151 -5.73 14.31 -18.26
C GLU A 151 -5.99 14.66 -16.80
N LYS A 152 -6.65 13.74 -16.09
CA LYS A 152 -6.99 13.91 -14.67
C LYS A 152 -5.94 13.25 -13.80
N TYR A 153 -5.44 13.99 -12.83
CA TYR A 153 -4.53 13.56 -11.80
C TYR A 153 -5.11 13.81 -10.41
N ILE A 154 -4.61 13.09 -9.42
CA ILE A 154 -4.88 13.33 -8.01
C ILE A 154 -3.63 13.03 -7.19
N ILE A 155 -3.24 13.96 -6.33
CA ILE A 155 -2.39 13.64 -5.19
C ILE A 155 -3.29 13.26 -4.03
N TRP A 156 -3.06 12.09 -3.46
CA TRP A 156 -3.80 11.60 -2.31
C TRP A 156 -2.80 11.30 -1.19
N MET A 157 -3.09 11.84 -0.01
CA MET A 157 -2.27 11.71 1.19
C MET A 157 -3.07 11.07 2.32
N TRP A 158 -2.38 10.28 3.13
CA TRP A 158 -2.91 9.65 4.34
C TRP A 158 -1.93 9.80 5.50
N LYS A 159 -2.46 9.88 6.71
CA LYS A 159 -1.70 9.79 7.97
C LYS A 159 -2.58 9.19 9.05
N GLY A 160 -1.99 8.34 9.89
CA GLY A 160 -2.74 7.66 10.93
C GLY A 160 -2.00 6.48 11.53
N ASP A 161 -2.74 5.73 12.35
CA ASP A 161 -2.31 4.44 12.88
C ASP A 161 -2.80 3.31 11.98
N TYR A 162 -1.86 2.66 11.30
CA TYR A 162 -2.11 1.52 10.44
C TYR A 162 -2.00 0.26 11.30
N ILE A 163 -3.12 -0.40 11.61
CA ILE A 163 -3.09 -1.57 12.50
C ILE A 163 -1.98 -2.54 12.08
N ASN A 164 -1.16 -2.94 13.05
CA ASN A 164 0.01 -3.81 12.93
C ASN A 164 1.22 -3.23 12.20
N LEU A 165 1.08 -2.12 11.48
CA LEU A 165 2.18 -1.38 10.83
C LEU A 165 2.54 -0.09 11.58
N GLY A 166 1.67 0.35 12.50
CA GLY A 166 1.86 1.46 13.42
C GLY A 166 1.64 2.82 12.79
N VAL A 167 2.16 3.86 13.44
CA VAL A 167 2.13 5.23 12.93
C VAL A 167 2.75 5.28 11.55
N GLY A 168 2.05 5.87 10.61
CA GLY A 168 2.57 6.04 9.27
C GLY A 168 1.95 7.19 8.51
N ALA A 169 2.47 7.35 7.31
CA ALA A 169 1.93 8.26 6.32
C ALA A 169 2.17 7.75 4.91
N GLU A 170 1.36 8.26 4.00
CA GLU A 170 1.42 7.92 2.59
C GLU A 170 1.18 9.15 1.74
N THR A 171 1.83 9.20 0.58
CA THR A 171 1.50 10.15 -0.48
C THR A 171 1.63 9.46 -1.82
N GLY A 172 0.54 9.48 -2.59
CA GLY A 172 0.51 8.89 -3.93
C GLY A 172 0.07 9.90 -4.99
N ILE A 173 0.60 9.74 -6.20
CA ILE A 173 0.16 10.42 -7.41
C ILE A 173 -0.54 9.40 -8.32
N TYR A 174 -1.79 9.68 -8.69
CA TYR A 174 -2.62 8.80 -9.50
C TYR A 174 -3.23 9.55 -10.68
N TYR A 175 -3.67 8.80 -11.70
CA TYR A 175 -4.24 9.37 -12.93
C TYR A 175 -5.45 8.57 -13.43
N GLY A 176 -6.22 9.11 -14.39
CA GLY A 176 -7.34 8.40 -15.05
C GLY A 176 -8.74 8.83 -14.62
N GLY A 177 -8.90 9.37 -13.40
CA GLY A 177 -10.17 9.92 -12.92
C GLY A 177 -11.18 8.89 -12.41
N GLU A 178 -12.29 9.36 -11.86
CA GLU A 178 -13.34 8.49 -11.31
C GLU A 178 -14.04 7.64 -12.40
N PRO A 179 -14.52 6.42 -12.06
CA PRO A 179 -14.56 5.80 -10.72
C PRO A 179 -13.26 5.10 -10.28
N HIS A 180 -12.26 4.98 -11.15
CA HIS A 180 -11.05 4.20 -10.86
C HIS A 180 -9.77 4.97 -11.22
N TRP A 181 -8.99 5.29 -10.19
CA TRP A 181 -7.68 5.92 -10.32
C TRP A 181 -6.60 4.87 -10.57
N LYS A 182 -5.86 5.04 -11.67
CA LYS A 182 -4.76 4.17 -12.08
C LYS A 182 -3.46 4.59 -11.39
N THR A 183 -2.70 3.57 -11.01
CA THR A 183 -1.30 3.67 -10.57
C THR A 183 -0.39 3.53 -11.78
N GLY A 184 0.69 4.31 -11.86
CA GLY A 184 1.61 4.24 -12.99
C GLY A 184 3.04 4.42 -12.54
N VAL A 185 3.85 3.36 -12.61
CA VAL A 185 5.31 3.43 -12.38
C VAL A 185 5.93 4.41 -13.37
N GLU A 186 5.37 4.52 -14.58
CA GLU A 186 5.80 5.46 -15.61
C GLU A 186 5.45 6.92 -15.32
N LYS A 187 4.67 7.17 -14.27
CA LYS A 187 4.32 8.52 -13.76
C LYS A 187 4.82 8.72 -12.33
N ALA A 188 5.70 7.82 -11.86
CA ALA A 188 6.38 7.98 -10.59
C ALA A 188 7.22 9.26 -10.63
N LEU A 189 7.33 9.93 -9.48
CA LEU A 189 8.11 11.14 -9.33
C LEU A 189 9.08 10.96 -8.17
N PRO A 190 10.25 11.62 -8.16
CA PRO A 190 11.07 11.65 -6.95
C PRO A 190 10.25 12.22 -5.79
N MET A 191 10.17 11.48 -4.69
CA MET A 191 9.44 11.89 -3.50
C MET A 191 10.28 11.66 -2.25
N LYS A 192 10.01 12.47 -1.23
CA LYS A 192 10.55 12.28 0.13
C LYS A 192 9.41 12.36 1.14
N LEU A 193 9.56 11.62 2.23
CA LEU A 193 8.56 11.54 3.29
C LEU A 193 9.25 11.58 4.65
N ASN A 194 8.79 12.48 5.50
CA ASN A 194 9.14 12.60 6.89
C ASN A 194 7.86 12.51 7.73
N VAL A 195 7.90 11.69 8.77
CA VAL A 195 6.80 11.56 9.73
C VAL A 195 7.35 11.82 11.13
N SER A 196 6.71 12.73 11.84
CA SER A 196 6.96 12.99 13.24
C SER A 196 5.73 12.65 14.07
N TYR A 197 5.93 12.04 15.24
CA TYR A 197 4.86 11.74 16.19
C TYR A 197 5.15 12.43 17.51
N LYS A 198 4.21 13.25 18.00
CA LYS A 198 4.35 14.04 19.23
C LYS A 198 5.63 14.90 19.28
N GLY A 199 6.07 15.38 18.11
CA GLY A 199 7.24 16.25 17.96
C GLY A 199 8.56 15.52 17.71
N GLU A 200 8.60 14.19 17.81
CA GLU A 200 9.78 13.37 17.53
C GLU A 200 9.73 12.83 16.10
N GLU A 201 10.82 12.99 15.34
CA GLU A 201 10.96 12.38 14.02
C GLU A 201 11.10 10.86 14.16
N ILE A 202 10.21 10.11 13.51
CA ILE A 202 10.19 8.64 13.57
C ILE A 202 10.41 7.98 12.21
N ILE A 203 10.19 8.71 11.11
CA ILE A 203 10.41 8.23 9.74
C ILE A 203 11.09 9.34 8.95
N ASN A 204 12.18 9.00 8.25
CA ASN A 204 12.90 9.90 7.34
C ASN A 204 13.28 9.13 6.06
N TYR A 205 12.33 9.04 5.14
CA TYR A 205 12.46 8.26 3.92
C TYR A 205 12.75 9.14 2.70
N LYS A 206 13.93 8.94 2.12
CA LYS A 206 14.43 9.72 0.98
C LYS A 206 14.98 8.79 -0.11
N PRO A 207 14.12 7.99 -0.74
CA PRO A 207 14.54 7.04 -1.76
C PRO A 207 15.14 7.78 -2.96
N THR A 208 16.15 7.18 -3.60
CA THR A 208 16.69 7.66 -4.87
C THR A 208 15.81 7.26 -6.06
N GLN A 209 14.98 6.22 -5.89
CA GLN A 209 14.04 5.76 -6.89
C GLN A 209 12.79 6.66 -6.91
N GLU A 210 12.24 6.90 -8.09
CA GLU A 210 10.96 7.59 -8.25
C GLU A 210 9.82 6.79 -7.61
N GLN A 211 8.94 7.49 -6.91
CA GLN A 211 7.81 6.93 -6.20
C GLN A 211 6.50 7.39 -6.86
N TRP A 212 5.63 6.45 -7.25
CA TRP A 212 4.24 6.80 -7.56
C TRP A 212 3.38 6.77 -6.28
N TRP A 213 3.86 6.05 -5.26
CA TRP A 213 3.30 5.99 -3.91
C TRP A 213 4.45 5.84 -2.91
N ILE A 214 4.76 6.94 -2.21
CA ILE A 214 5.74 6.94 -1.13
C ILE A 214 5.02 6.66 0.19
N THR A 215 5.57 5.75 0.97
CA THR A 215 5.00 5.32 2.25
C THR A 215 6.06 5.23 3.32
N GLY A 216 5.63 5.26 4.57
CA GLY A 216 6.45 4.92 5.72
C GLY A 216 5.56 4.51 6.87
N PHE A 217 5.83 3.34 7.44
CA PHE A 217 5.09 2.80 8.58
C PHE A 217 6.05 2.39 9.69
N TYR A 218 5.82 2.88 10.90
CA TYR A 218 6.66 2.68 12.08
C TYR A 218 5.94 1.81 13.13
N PRO A 219 6.12 0.47 13.09
CA PRO A 219 5.39 -0.47 13.94
C PRO A 219 5.49 -0.27 15.45
N PRO A 220 6.62 0.22 16.03
CA PRO A 220 6.73 0.35 17.48
C PRO A 220 5.70 1.27 18.14
N ILE A 221 5.01 2.13 17.38
CA ILE A 221 3.97 3.02 17.89
C ILE A 221 2.64 2.60 17.28
N GLN A 222 1.72 2.13 18.12
CA GLN A 222 0.36 1.73 17.73
C GLN A 222 -0.69 2.61 18.42
N SER A 223 -1.92 2.59 17.89
CA SER A 223 -3.07 3.30 18.46
C SER A 223 -2.81 4.80 18.64
N ALA A 224 -2.03 5.38 17.73
CA ALA A 224 -1.75 6.80 17.70
C ALA A 224 -2.94 7.60 17.18
N ASP A 225 -3.18 8.77 17.76
CA ASP A 225 -4.12 9.74 17.21
C ASP A 225 -3.51 10.39 15.97
N ALA A 226 -4.27 10.47 14.88
CA ALA A 226 -3.82 11.06 13.63
C ALA A 226 -3.52 12.58 13.75
N ASP A 227 -4.04 13.27 14.77
CA ASP A 227 -3.68 14.67 15.08
C ASP A 227 -2.30 14.82 15.72
N ASP A 228 -1.79 13.79 16.38
CA ASP A 228 -0.43 13.78 16.97
C ASP A 228 0.66 13.49 15.92
N ILE A 229 0.27 13.17 14.69
CA ILE A 229 1.16 12.85 13.57
C ILE A 229 1.35 14.10 12.71
N LYS A 230 2.59 14.53 12.49
CA LYS A 230 2.97 15.55 11.50
C LYS A 230 3.65 14.86 10.33
N VAL A 231 3.22 15.19 9.12
CA VAL A 231 3.80 14.69 7.87
C VAL A 231 4.40 15.85 7.09
N GLU A 232 5.65 15.70 6.70
CA GLU A 232 6.35 16.60 5.80
C GLU A 232 6.84 15.79 4.60
N GLY A 233 6.63 16.30 3.40
CA GLY A 233 7.15 15.60 2.23
C GLY A 233 7.43 16.51 1.07
N GLU A 234 8.07 15.93 0.07
CA GLU A 234 8.56 16.61 -1.11
C GLU A 234 8.11 15.82 -2.34
N ILE A 235 7.63 16.50 -3.38
CA ILE A 235 7.38 15.90 -4.69
C ILE A 235 8.12 16.75 -5.72
N ASP A 236 9.04 16.11 -6.45
CA ASP A 236 9.81 16.74 -7.52
C ASP A 236 9.13 16.50 -8.88
N PHE A 237 8.62 17.56 -9.49
CA PHE A 237 7.99 17.51 -10.81
C PHE A 237 8.95 17.85 -11.95
N LYS A 238 10.26 17.98 -11.70
CA LYS A 238 11.24 18.42 -12.70
C LYS A 238 11.25 17.56 -13.96
N ASN A 239 11.06 16.25 -13.80
CA ASN A 239 11.00 15.28 -14.89
C ASN A 239 9.57 14.96 -15.34
N ALA A 240 8.55 15.53 -14.69
CA ALA A 240 7.17 15.36 -15.10
C ALA A 240 6.89 16.14 -16.39
N PRO A 241 5.87 15.74 -17.20
CA PRO A 241 5.38 16.58 -18.28
C PRO A 241 4.99 17.97 -17.75
N GLU A 242 5.36 19.02 -18.50
CA GLU A 242 5.21 20.41 -18.07
C GLU A 242 3.76 20.74 -17.65
N GLU A 243 2.78 20.21 -18.39
CA GLU A 243 1.36 20.44 -18.12
C GLU A 243 0.90 19.88 -16.77
N VAL A 244 1.56 18.83 -16.25
CA VAL A 244 1.25 18.24 -14.93
C VAL A 244 1.68 19.19 -13.82
N TRP A 245 2.91 19.71 -13.88
CA TRP A 245 3.41 20.72 -12.96
C TRP A 245 2.54 21.98 -12.99
N GLN A 246 2.27 22.50 -14.19
CA GLN A 246 1.49 23.72 -14.35
C GLN A 246 0.07 23.57 -13.82
N ALA A 247 -0.59 22.43 -14.09
CA ALA A 247 -1.94 22.17 -13.59
C ALA A 247 -1.98 22.13 -12.05
N PHE A 248 -1.02 21.47 -11.42
CA PHE A 248 -0.94 21.40 -9.97
C PHE A 248 -0.63 22.77 -9.36
N TYR A 249 0.40 23.47 -9.85
CA TYR A 249 0.79 24.80 -9.37
C TYR A 249 -0.32 25.84 -9.56
N ASN A 250 -0.96 25.87 -10.73
CA ASN A 250 -2.04 26.83 -11.01
C ASN A 250 -3.24 26.64 -10.08
N LYS A 251 -3.54 25.39 -9.70
CA LYS A 251 -4.68 25.08 -8.83
C LYS A 251 -4.36 25.30 -7.35
N TYR A 252 -3.17 24.92 -6.89
CA TYR A 252 -2.84 24.90 -5.47
C TYR A 252 -1.85 25.99 -5.04
N GLY A 253 -0.84 26.31 -5.85
CA GLY A 253 0.18 27.32 -5.52
C GLY A 253 -0.34 28.76 -5.55
N LYS A 254 -1.39 29.04 -6.31
CA LYS A 254 -2.02 30.38 -6.35
C LYS A 254 -3.14 30.58 -5.33
N SER A 255 -3.45 29.55 -4.53
CA SER A 255 -4.62 29.55 -3.66
C SER A 255 -4.22 29.78 -2.20
N LYS A 256 -4.66 30.91 -1.62
CA LYS A 256 -4.46 31.24 -0.19
C LYS A 256 -4.96 30.15 0.76
N LYS A 257 -5.94 29.34 0.33
CA LYS A 257 -6.45 28.21 1.12
C LYS A 257 -5.37 27.18 1.45
N TYR A 258 -4.38 27.03 0.57
CA TYR A 258 -3.35 25.98 0.68
C TYR A 258 -1.96 26.53 1.00
N GLU A 259 -1.82 27.84 1.25
CA GLU A 259 -0.53 28.51 1.49
C GLU A 259 0.24 27.96 2.72
N LYS A 260 -0.49 27.44 3.72
CA LYS A 260 0.11 26.82 4.91
C LYS A 260 0.47 25.35 4.72
N MET A 261 -0.08 24.74 3.66
CA MET A 261 0.07 23.30 3.40
C MET A 261 1.12 23.04 2.33
N PHE A 262 1.23 23.91 1.33
CA PHE A 262 2.16 23.74 0.22
C PHE A 262 3.09 24.94 0.09
N GLU A 263 4.37 24.66 0.00
CA GLU A 263 5.42 25.57 -0.41
C GLU A 263 5.93 25.14 -1.78
N PHE A 264 6.03 26.07 -2.72
CA PHE A 264 6.38 25.78 -4.11
C PHE A 264 7.72 26.43 -4.46
N ASP A 265 8.70 25.61 -4.82
CA ASP A 265 9.89 26.05 -5.55
C ASP A 265 9.59 26.00 -7.04
N THR A 266 9.18 27.13 -7.60
CA THR A 266 8.81 27.23 -9.01
C THR A 266 10.00 27.12 -9.97
N LEU A 267 11.22 27.36 -9.49
CA LEU A 267 12.43 27.27 -10.31
C LEU A 267 12.81 25.80 -10.52
N ASN A 268 12.78 25.02 -9.46
CA ASN A 268 13.13 23.59 -9.50
C ASN A 268 11.93 22.68 -9.77
N LYS A 269 10.70 23.23 -9.77
CA LYS A 269 9.43 22.49 -9.91
C LYS A 269 9.23 21.48 -8.79
N VAL A 270 9.55 21.90 -7.56
CA VAL A 270 9.40 21.08 -6.36
C VAL A 270 8.26 21.65 -5.53
N VAL A 271 7.44 20.78 -4.96
CA VAL A 271 6.50 21.15 -3.91
C VAL A 271 6.90 20.47 -2.60
N ILE A 272 6.97 21.25 -1.54
CA ILE A 272 7.08 20.77 -0.18
C ILE A 272 5.69 20.88 0.44
N TYR A 273 5.24 19.83 1.13
CA TYR A 273 3.97 19.84 1.84
C TYR A 273 4.15 19.57 3.32
N THR A 274 3.29 20.18 4.13
CA THR A 274 3.22 19.95 5.58
C THR A 274 1.77 19.72 5.99
N TRP A 275 1.52 18.65 6.76
CA TRP A 275 0.19 18.28 7.26
C TRP A 275 0.20 17.74 8.68
#